data_AF-A0A7C4X8D2-F1
#
_entry.id   AF-A0A7C4X8D2-F1
#
_cell.length_a   1.000
_cell.length_b   1.000
_cell.length_c   1.000
_cell.angle_alpha   90.00
_cell.angle_beta   90.00
_cell.angle_gamma   90.00
#
_symmetry.space_group_name_H-M   'P 1'
#
loop_
_entity.id
_entity.type
_entity.pdbx_description
1 polymer ?
#
loop_
_entity_poly.entity_id
_entity_poly.type
_entity_poly.pdbx_seq_one_letter_code
_entity_poly.pdbx_strand_id
1 'polypeptide(L)'
;GAEHAAAVLEPLLSQSVPVLAVPGNCDPEGVEQYLESEQISLQGRSIQVGGYLFVGAGGSLPCPGMTPNECKDSHFETILSKALYRNEANCSFSVSKKLILMTHQPAFGTAVDTVAGRSTGSPSIRRFIETHQPVLAVSGHIHEAFGTDVIGSTILVNPGPLKQGRYATVEIQPDSVGPQLHTLD
;
A
#
# COMPACT_ATOMS: atom_id res chain seq x y z
N GLY A 1 10.88 -2.42 -15.91
CA GLY A 1 11.97 -2.98 -15.07
C GLY A 1 12.65 -1.85 -14.31
N ALA A 2 13.80 -2.10 -13.67
CA ALA A 2 14.51 -1.14 -12.82
C ALA A 2 14.66 0.26 -13.45
N GLU A 3 15.15 0.33 -14.70
CA GLU A 3 15.36 1.61 -15.42
C GLU A 3 14.07 2.45 -15.57
N HIS A 4 12.93 1.79 -15.79
CA HIS A 4 11.64 2.50 -15.92
C HIS A 4 11.16 2.99 -14.55
N ALA A 5 11.39 2.20 -13.49
CA ALA A 5 11.07 2.63 -12.13
C ALA A 5 11.93 3.84 -11.72
N ALA A 6 13.23 3.82 -12.05
CA ALA A 6 14.13 4.95 -11.83
C ALA A 6 13.65 6.22 -12.53
N ALA A 7 13.31 6.13 -13.83
CA ALA A 7 12.81 7.29 -14.58
C ALA A 7 11.54 7.94 -13.97
N VAL A 8 10.68 7.14 -13.33
CA VAL A 8 9.46 7.62 -12.65
C VAL A 8 9.76 8.17 -11.26
N LEU A 9 10.68 7.55 -10.53
CA LEU A 9 10.93 7.83 -9.11
C LEU A 9 12.00 8.91 -8.89
N GLU A 10 12.98 9.06 -9.77
CA GLU A 10 14.05 10.06 -9.67
C GLU A 10 13.52 11.49 -9.41
N PRO A 11 12.48 11.99 -10.12
CA PRO A 11 11.91 13.30 -9.83
C PRO A 11 11.39 13.43 -8.40
N LEU A 12 10.82 12.35 -7.83
CA LEU A 12 10.31 12.32 -6.46
C LEU A 12 11.44 12.21 -5.44
N LEU A 13 12.43 11.37 -5.71
CA LEU A 13 13.60 11.15 -4.85
C LEU A 13 14.50 12.40 -4.75
N SER A 14 14.48 13.26 -5.77
CA SER A 14 15.18 14.55 -5.74
C SER A 14 14.55 15.59 -4.79
N GLN A 15 13.34 15.33 -4.30
CA GLN A 15 12.66 16.22 -3.36
C GLN A 15 13.07 15.94 -1.92
N SER A 16 12.95 16.94 -1.03
CA SER A 16 13.28 16.78 0.40
C SER A 16 12.16 16.10 1.22
N VAL A 17 11.37 15.21 0.59
CA VAL A 17 10.27 14.48 1.23
C VAL A 17 10.57 12.97 1.21
N PRO A 18 10.30 12.24 2.30
CA PRO A 18 10.44 10.79 2.31
C PRO A 18 9.55 10.13 1.25
N VAL A 19 10.13 9.24 0.45
CA VAL A 19 9.42 8.42 -0.54
C VAL A 19 9.42 6.98 -0.05
N LEU A 20 8.25 6.35 -0.10
CA LEU A 20 8.06 4.93 0.24
C LEU A 20 7.27 4.27 -0.89
N ALA A 21 7.59 3.02 -1.21
CA ALA A 21 7.00 2.33 -2.35
C ALA A 21 6.74 0.85 -2.06
N VAL A 22 5.73 0.31 -2.74
CA VAL A 22 5.49 -1.14 -2.88
C VAL A 22 5.39 -1.47 -4.37
N PRO A 23 5.93 -2.61 -4.83
CA PRO A 23 5.81 -3.00 -6.22
C PRO A 23 4.38 -3.43 -6.57
N GLY A 24 3.93 -3.09 -7.77
CA GLY A 24 2.68 -3.58 -8.32
C GLY A 24 2.77 -4.99 -8.87
N ASN A 25 1.66 -5.50 -9.39
CA ASN A 25 1.60 -6.83 -10.02
C ASN A 25 2.30 -6.89 -11.39
N CYS A 26 2.31 -5.76 -12.11
CA CYS A 26 3.02 -5.61 -13.39
C CYS A 26 4.53 -5.36 -13.22
N ASP A 27 5.01 -5.17 -11.99
CA ASP A 27 6.40 -4.86 -11.71
C ASP A 27 7.22 -6.15 -11.59
N PRO A 28 8.22 -6.37 -12.47
CA PRO A 28 9.11 -7.52 -12.35
C PRO A 28 10.08 -7.34 -11.17
N GLU A 29 10.76 -8.42 -10.78
CA GLU A 29 11.69 -8.46 -9.63
C GLU A 29 12.73 -7.32 -9.63
N GLY A 30 13.22 -6.91 -10.80
CA GLY A 30 14.18 -5.80 -10.91
C GLY A 30 13.65 -4.45 -10.41
N VAL A 31 12.33 -4.25 -10.35
CA VAL A 31 11.74 -3.06 -9.72
C VAL A 31 11.93 -3.12 -8.21
N GLU A 32 11.59 -4.25 -7.57
CA GLU A 32 11.80 -4.41 -6.13
C GLU A 32 13.28 -4.24 -5.75
N GLN A 33 14.20 -4.83 -6.53
CA GLN A 33 15.64 -4.67 -6.30
C GLN A 33 16.09 -3.19 -6.34
N TYR A 34 15.49 -2.38 -7.23
CA TYR A 34 15.73 -0.94 -7.29
C TYR A 34 15.13 -0.20 -6.08
N LEU A 35 13.89 -0.52 -5.70
CA LEU A 35 13.28 0.07 -4.50
C LEU A 35 14.08 -0.25 -3.23
N GLU A 36 14.69 -1.44 -3.16
CA GLU A 36 15.60 -1.84 -2.09
C GLU A 36 16.91 -1.07 -2.11
N SER A 37 17.54 -0.87 -3.28
CA SER A 37 18.80 -0.12 -3.39
C SER A 37 18.63 1.35 -3.00
N GLU A 38 17.48 1.95 -3.30
CA GLU A 38 17.11 3.31 -2.90
C GLU A 38 16.61 3.39 -1.44
N GLN A 39 16.49 2.26 -0.74
CA GLN A 39 15.99 2.17 0.65
C GLN A 39 14.56 2.70 0.86
N ILE A 40 13.73 2.60 -0.19
CA ILE A 40 12.32 3.07 -0.18
C ILE A 40 11.30 1.92 -0.19
N SER A 41 11.75 0.66 -0.35
CA SER A 41 10.88 -0.50 -0.38
C SER A 41 10.20 -0.78 0.97
N LEU A 42 8.86 -0.92 0.93
CA LEU A 42 8.05 -1.44 2.04
C LEU A 42 7.75 -2.94 1.90
N GLN A 43 8.18 -3.62 0.83
CA GLN A 43 7.84 -5.02 0.59
C GLN A 43 8.39 -5.94 1.70
N GLY A 44 7.50 -6.42 2.58
CA GLY A 44 7.90 -7.22 3.75
C GLY A 44 8.80 -6.49 4.74
N ARG A 45 8.69 -5.15 4.74
CA ARG A 45 9.46 -4.22 5.55
C ARG A 45 8.53 -3.23 6.25
N SER A 46 9.08 -2.58 7.26
CA SER A 46 8.41 -1.48 7.94
C SER A 46 9.39 -0.34 8.15
N ILE A 47 8.92 0.89 7.94
CA ILE A 47 9.74 2.11 8.00
C ILE A 47 8.99 3.14 8.82
N GLN A 48 9.69 3.80 9.75
CA GLN A 48 9.11 4.84 10.59
C GLN A 48 9.33 6.22 9.97
N VAL A 49 8.26 6.98 9.76
CA VAL A 49 8.31 8.35 9.24
C VAL A 49 7.33 9.21 10.03
N GLY A 50 7.77 10.36 10.54
CA GLY A 50 6.90 11.32 11.23
C GLY A 50 6.18 10.75 12.46
N GLY A 51 6.76 9.74 13.11
CA GLY A 51 6.13 9.04 14.23
C GLY A 51 5.12 7.96 13.85
N TYR A 52 4.86 7.74 12.56
CA TYR A 52 4.03 6.65 12.03
C TYR A 52 4.89 5.49 11.53
N LEU A 53 4.40 4.27 11.69
CA LEU A 53 5.00 3.06 11.17
C LEU A 53 4.30 2.68 9.86
N PHE A 54 5.02 2.76 8.75
CA PHE A 54 4.55 2.30 7.45
C PHE A 54 4.89 0.83 7.30
N VAL A 55 3.93 0.03 6.87
CA VAL A 55 4.09 -1.40 6.58
C VAL A 55 3.52 -1.66 5.21
N GLY A 56 4.17 -2.50 4.39
CA GLY A 56 3.63 -2.77 3.06
C GLY A 56 3.83 -4.15 2.49
N ALA A 57 3.00 -4.41 1.48
CA ALA A 57 3.03 -5.61 0.66
C ALA A 57 2.55 -5.29 -0.77
N GLY A 58 3.45 -5.44 -1.73
CA GLY A 58 3.21 -5.37 -3.16
C GLY A 58 2.69 -6.68 -3.76
N GLY A 59 2.54 -6.67 -5.08
CA GLY A 59 1.98 -7.78 -5.86
C GLY A 59 0.45 -7.84 -5.79
N SER A 60 -0.14 -8.81 -6.48
CA SER A 60 -1.59 -9.04 -6.47
C SER A 60 -1.95 -10.51 -6.32
N LEU A 61 -3.23 -10.76 -6.06
CA LEU A 61 -3.81 -12.07 -6.34
C LEU A 61 -3.74 -12.37 -7.86
N PRO A 62 -3.87 -13.65 -8.27
CA PRO A 62 -3.88 -13.98 -9.69
C PRO A 62 -5.00 -13.25 -10.43
N CYS A 63 -4.65 -12.58 -11.52
CA CYS A 63 -5.58 -11.74 -12.27
C CYS A 63 -5.61 -12.13 -13.76
N PRO A 64 -6.65 -11.74 -14.51
CA PRO A 64 -6.68 -12.01 -15.95
C PRO A 64 -5.46 -11.39 -16.65
N GLY A 65 -4.75 -12.19 -17.44
CA GLY A 65 -3.61 -11.73 -18.25
C GLY A 65 -2.23 -12.16 -17.76
N MET A 66 -2.13 -12.76 -16.56
CA MET A 66 -0.87 -13.21 -15.92
C MET A 66 0.19 -12.11 -15.85
N THR A 67 0.45 -11.61 -14.65
CA THR A 67 1.43 -10.56 -14.39
C THR A 67 2.63 -11.09 -13.60
N PRO A 68 3.82 -10.47 -13.73
CA PRO A 68 5.06 -11.03 -13.19
C PRO A 68 5.11 -11.13 -11.66
N ASN A 69 4.27 -10.37 -10.94
CA ASN A 69 4.26 -10.33 -9.48
C ASN A 69 2.86 -10.66 -8.91
N GLU A 70 2.45 -11.91 -9.12
CA GLU A 70 1.23 -12.50 -8.56
C GLU A 70 1.56 -13.51 -7.45
N CYS A 71 0.72 -13.55 -6.41
CA CYS A 71 0.90 -14.44 -5.28
C CYS A 71 -0.44 -14.99 -4.74
N LYS A 72 -0.37 -16.02 -3.91
CA LYS A 72 -1.54 -16.53 -3.19
C LYS A 72 -1.90 -15.59 -2.04
N ASP A 73 -3.17 -15.56 -1.66
CA ASP A 73 -3.66 -14.71 -0.56
C ASP A 73 -2.86 -14.87 0.75
N SER A 74 -2.53 -16.12 1.12
CA SER A 74 -1.72 -16.45 2.30
C SER A 74 -0.31 -15.83 2.31
N HIS A 75 0.18 -15.40 1.15
CA HIS A 75 1.46 -14.70 1.05
C HIS A 75 1.40 -13.31 1.69
N PHE A 76 0.28 -12.60 1.55
CA PHE A 76 0.09 -11.29 2.19
C PHE A 76 0.13 -11.39 3.71
N GLU A 77 -0.52 -12.41 4.28
CA GLU A 77 -0.46 -12.68 5.72
C GLU A 77 0.97 -12.90 6.20
N THR A 78 1.75 -13.69 5.45
CA THR A 78 3.16 -13.98 5.77
C THR A 78 4.03 -12.72 5.69
N ILE A 79 3.91 -11.95 4.60
CA ILE A 79 4.72 -10.74 4.36
C ILE A 79 4.43 -9.67 5.42
N LEU A 80 3.16 -9.39 5.69
CA LEU A 80 2.77 -8.35 6.63
C LEU A 80 3.15 -8.72 8.07
N SER A 81 3.00 -9.99 8.45
CA SER A 81 3.44 -10.49 9.76
C SER A 81 4.95 -10.36 9.94
N LYS A 82 5.72 -10.69 8.89
CA LYS A 82 7.19 -10.53 8.88
C LYS A 82 7.60 -9.07 9.03
N ALA A 83 6.88 -8.15 8.39
CA ALA A 83 7.16 -6.72 8.45
C ALA A 83 6.93 -6.13 9.85
N LEU A 84 5.90 -6.59 10.56
CA LEU A 84 5.62 -6.19 11.94
C LEU A 84 6.63 -6.80 12.93
N TYR A 85 6.89 -8.11 12.85
CA TYR A 85 7.80 -8.79 13.77
C TYR A 85 9.22 -8.19 13.78
N ARG A 86 9.74 -7.82 12.59
CA ARG A 86 11.03 -7.14 12.47
C ARG A 86 11.06 -5.79 13.20
N ASN A 87 9.92 -5.13 13.37
CA ASN A 87 9.84 -3.88 14.12
C ASN A 87 9.76 -4.12 15.62
N GLU A 88 8.90 -5.04 16.08
CA GLU A 88 8.73 -5.37 17.49
C GLU A 88 10.03 -5.86 18.14
N ALA A 89 10.85 -6.61 17.39
CA ALA A 89 12.17 -7.04 17.84
C ALA A 89 13.16 -5.87 18.06
N ASN A 90 12.91 -4.71 17.45
CA ASN A 90 13.83 -3.57 17.41
C ASN A 90 13.31 -2.33 18.16
N CYS A 91 12.02 -2.28 18.57
CA CYS A 91 11.41 -1.08 19.14
C CYS A 91 10.24 -1.39 20.12
N SER A 92 10.13 -0.64 21.22
CA SER A 92 8.96 -0.63 22.14
C SER A 92 7.78 0.18 21.58
N PHE A 93 7.37 -0.08 20.33
CA PHE A 93 6.33 0.69 19.66
C PHE A 93 4.94 0.06 19.85
N SER A 94 3.97 0.84 20.36
CA SER A 94 2.57 0.40 20.41
C SER A 94 1.93 0.56 19.04
N VAL A 95 1.79 -0.56 18.32
CA VAL A 95 1.46 -0.65 16.89
C VAL A 95 0.10 -0.03 16.53
N SER A 96 -0.89 -0.04 17.42
CA SER A 96 -2.29 0.12 17.01
C SER A 96 -2.75 1.54 16.64
N LYS A 97 -2.05 2.62 17.05
CA LYS A 97 -2.51 4.01 16.78
C LYS A 97 -1.64 4.81 15.80
N LYS A 98 -0.61 4.18 15.25
CA LYS A 98 0.38 4.85 14.41
C LYS A 98 0.77 4.04 13.17
N LEU A 99 0.02 2.97 12.89
CA LEU A 99 0.26 2.10 11.75
C LEU A 99 -0.41 2.65 10.50
N ILE A 100 0.36 2.72 9.40
CA ILE A 100 -0.12 3.01 8.05
C ILE A 100 0.20 1.79 7.18
N LEU A 101 -0.82 1.25 6.54
CA LEU A 101 -0.71 0.11 5.65
C LEU A 101 -0.64 0.58 4.19
N MET A 102 0.34 0.09 3.44
CA MET A 102 0.54 0.36 2.03
C MET A 102 0.55 -0.95 1.25
N THR A 103 -0.49 -1.26 0.49
CA THR A 103 -0.52 -2.48 -0.32
C THR A 103 -0.78 -2.16 -1.78
N HIS A 104 -0.35 -3.02 -2.70
CA HIS A 104 -0.84 -2.90 -4.08
C HIS A 104 -2.25 -3.48 -4.19
N GLN A 105 -2.43 -4.71 -3.69
CA GLN A 105 -3.73 -5.39 -3.60
C GLN A 105 -4.65 -4.71 -2.55
N PRO A 106 -5.92 -4.41 -2.86
CA PRO A 106 -6.88 -3.89 -1.88
C PRO A 106 -7.41 -4.96 -0.92
N ALA A 107 -8.01 -4.53 0.18
CA ALA A 107 -8.70 -5.40 1.14
C ALA A 107 -10.04 -5.90 0.59
N PHE A 108 -10.37 -7.17 0.82
CA PHE A 108 -11.58 -7.79 0.29
C PHE A 108 -12.89 -7.16 0.81
N GLY A 109 -13.88 -6.99 -0.06
CA GLY A 109 -15.25 -6.64 0.36
C GLY A 109 -15.38 -5.17 0.74
N THR A 110 -14.82 -4.28 -0.08
CA THR A 110 -14.78 -2.83 0.17
C THR A 110 -15.13 -2.06 -1.11
N ALA A 111 -15.52 -0.80 -0.99
CA ALA A 111 -15.76 0.04 -2.17
C ALA A 111 -14.47 0.24 -3.01
N VAL A 112 -13.29 0.09 -2.40
CA VAL A 112 -11.99 0.26 -3.05
C VAL A 112 -11.43 -1.01 -3.70
N ASP A 113 -12.16 -2.13 -3.65
CA ASP A 113 -11.75 -3.44 -4.23
C ASP A 113 -12.65 -3.96 -5.35
N THR A 114 -13.55 -3.12 -5.86
CA THR A 114 -14.67 -3.57 -6.70
C THR A 114 -14.33 -3.55 -8.20
N VAL A 115 -14.39 -4.76 -8.77
CA VAL A 115 -14.49 -5.30 -10.15
C VAL A 115 -15.86 -5.39 -10.81
N ALA A 116 -16.39 -4.41 -11.53
CA ALA A 116 -17.73 -4.47 -12.16
C ALA A 116 -18.82 -4.93 -11.17
N GLY A 117 -18.78 -4.41 -9.94
CA GLY A 117 -19.68 -4.77 -8.85
C GLY A 117 -19.30 -6.04 -8.06
N ARG A 118 -18.13 -6.64 -8.31
CA ARG A 118 -17.62 -7.81 -7.58
C ARG A 118 -16.32 -7.49 -6.87
N SER A 119 -16.22 -7.84 -5.60
CA SER A 119 -14.98 -7.70 -4.83
C SER A 119 -13.88 -8.62 -5.33
N THR A 120 -12.69 -8.06 -5.56
CA THR A 120 -11.49 -8.78 -6.01
C THR A 120 -10.32 -8.63 -5.03
N GLY A 121 -10.53 -8.03 -3.87
CA GLY A 121 -9.51 -7.79 -2.85
C GLY A 121 -9.06 -9.06 -2.12
N SER A 122 -8.08 -8.89 -1.24
CA SER A 122 -7.47 -9.95 -0.43
C SER A 122 -8.18 -10.12 0.92
N PRO A 123 -8.69 -11.32 1.24
CA PRO A 123 -9.16 -11.67 2.58
C PRO A 123 -8.06 -11.57 3.65
N SER A 124 -6.81 -11.97 3.34
CA SER A 124 -5.68 -11.81 4.27
C SER A 124 -5.40 -10.34 4.62
N ILE A 125 -5.42 -9.43 3.63
CA ILE A 125 -5.23 -7.98 3.88
C ILE A 125 -6.39 -7.43 4.72
N ARG A 126 -7.64 -7.83 4.42
CA ARG A 126 -8.78 -7.46 5.26
C ARG A 126 -8.60 -7.89 6.72
N ARG A 127 -8.24 -9.15 6.95
CA ARG A 127 -8.01 -9.68 8.30
C ARG A 127 -6.88 -8.93 9.03
N PHE A 128 -5.84 -8.53 8.29
CA PHE A 128 -4.76 -7.72 8.85
C PHE A 128 -5.29 -6.37 9.35
N ILE A 129 -6.12 -5.69 8.56
CA ILE A 129 -6.75 -4.41 8.92
C ILE A 129 -7.71 -4.59 10.11
N GLU A 130 -8.55 -5.61 10.09
CA GLU A 130 -9.48 -5.90 11.20
C GLU A 130 -8.73 -6.18 12.52
N THR A 131 -7.60 -6.88 12.46
CA THR A 131 -6.78 -7.21 13.63
C THR A 131 -6.00 -6.02 14.18
N HIS A 132 -5.31 -5.26 13.31
CA HIS A 132 -4.35 -4.25 13.74
C HIS A 132 -4.90 -2.82 13.75
N GLN A 133 -6.04 -2.60 13.08
CA GLN A 133 -6.71 -1.31 12.96
C GLN A 133 -5.75 -0.15 12.63
N PRO A 134 -5.01 -0.20 11.49
CA PRO A 134 -4.19 0.91 11.06
C PRO A 134 -5.02 2.20 10.93
N VAL A 135 -4.41 3.36 11.12
CA VAL A 135 -5.15 4.64 10.98
C VAL A 135 -5.51 4.91 9.52
N LEU A 136 -4.68 4.41 8.60
CA LEU A 136 -4.83 4.55 7.16
C LEU A 136 -4.35 3.26 6.47
N ALA A 137 -5.12 2.77 5.50
CA ALA A 137 -4.67 1.76 4.56
C ALA A 137 -4.84 2.28 3.13
N VAL A 138 -3.74 2.35 2.39
CA VAL A 138 -3.71 2.77 0.99
C VAL A 138 -3.51 1.55 0.11
N SER A 139 -4.34 1.44 -0.93
CA SER A 139 -4.24 0.39 -1.93
C SER A 139 -4.28 0.93 -3.35
N GLY A 140 -3.79 0.14 -4.31
CA GLY A 140 -3.88 0.44 -5.74
C GLY A 140 -4.64 -0.67 -6.47
N HIS A 141 -4.04 -1.14 -7.58
CA HIS A 141 -4.49 -2.26 -8.41
C HIS A 141 -5.83 -2.09 -9.15
N ILE A 142 -6.91 -1.69 -8.47
CA ILE A 142 -8.25 -1.60 -9.03
C ILE A 142 -8.51 -0.18 -9.54
N HIS A 143 -8.22 0.04 -10.82
CA HIS A 143 -8.27 1.38 -11.44
C HIS A 143 -9.65 2.04 -11.42
N GLU A 144 -10.73 1.25 -11.45
CA GLU A 144 -12.11 1.75 -11.43
C GLU A 144 -12.61 2.08 -10.02
N ALA A 145 -11.99 1.51 -8.98
CA ALA A 145 -12.36 1.68 -7.59
C ALA A 145 -11.64 2.88 -6.93
N PHE A 146 -11.50 3.97 -7.69
CA PHE A 146 -11.03 5.26 -7.19
C PHE A 146 -11.98 5.78 -6.12
N GLY A 147 -11.53 5.86 -4.87
CA GLY A 147 -12.45 6.07 -3.77
C GLY A 147 -11.83 5.90 -2.39
N THR A 148 -12.72 6.00 -1.40
CA THR A 148 -12.42 5.73 0.01
C THR A 148 -13.47 4.80 0.59
N ASP A 149 -13.11 4.07 1.63
CA ASP A 149 -14.03 3.24 2.42
C ASP A 149 -13.51 3.10 3.85
N VAL A 150 -14.21 2.36 4.71
CA VAL A 150 -13.82 2.17 6.12
C VAL A 150 -13.95 0.71 6.54
N ILE A 151 -12.93 0.20 7.24
CA ILE A 151 -13.01 -1.07 8.00
C ILE A 151 -12.76 -0.77 9.47
N GLY A 152 -13.80 -0.85 10.29
CA GLY A 152 -13.72 -0.49 11.71
C GLY A 152 -13.40 1.00 11.86
N SER A 153 -12.20 1.31 12.36
CA SER A 153 -11.66 2.67 12.47
C SER A 153 -10.65 3.04 11.38
N THR A 154 -10.27 2.08 10.53
CA THR A 154 -9.29 2.30 9.46
C THR A 154 -9.94 2.97 8.27
N ILE A 155 -9.39 4.11 7.86
CA ILE A 155 -9.72 4.74 6.57
C ILE A 155 -8.98 4.01 5.44
N LEU A 156 -9.73 3.61 4.41
CA LEU A 156 -9.20 3.01 3.19
C LEU A 156 -9.16 4.07 2.09
N VAL A 157 -8.07 4.09 1.32
CA VAL A 157 -7.91 4.99 0.17
C VAL A 157 -7.39 4.21 -1.03
N ASN A 158 -8.06 4.35 -2.16
CA ASN A 158 -7.53 4.00 -3.46
C ASN A 158 -7.44 5.30 -4.30
N PRO A 159 -6.21 5.83 -4.53
CA PRO A 159 -6.01 7.10 -5.21
C PRO A 159 -6.28 7.01 -6.71
N GLY A 160 -6.58 5.83 -7.24
CA GLY A 160 -6.77 5.62 -8.67
C GLY A 160 -5.45 5.68 -9.46
N PRO A 161 -5.52 5.45 -10.77
CA PRO A 161 -4.32 5.36 -11.59
C PRO A 161 -3.79 6.76 -11.96
N LEU A 162 -2.51 7.01 -11.68
CA LEU A 162 -1.85 8.28 -12.00
C LEU A 162 -1.89 8.63 -13.50
N LYS A 163 -1.94 7.64 -14.40
CA LYS A 163 -2.12 7.88 -15.85
C LYS A 163 -3.44 8.59 -16.23
N GLN A 164 -4.41 8.63 -15.32
CA GLN A 164 -5.65 9.40 -15.46
C GLN A 164 -5.59 10.73 -14.68
N GLY A 165 -4.40 11.17 -14.27
CA GLY A 165 -4.19 12.34 -13.44
C GLY A 165 -4.64 12.17 -11.98
N ARG A 166 -5.05 10.96 -11.56
CA ARG A 166 -5.63 10.74 -10.23
C ARG A 166 -4.56 10.55 -9.16
N TYR A 167 -4.79 11.16 -8.01
CA TYR A 167 -3.97 10.98 -6.81
C TYR A 167 -4.80 11.27 -5.54
N ALA A 168 -4.23 11.03 -4.37
CA ALA A 168 -4.84 11.38 -3.10
C ALA A 168 -3.86 12.12 -2.19
N THR A 169 -4.38 13.01 -1.37
CA THR A 169 -3.67 13.58 -0.21
C THR A 169 -4.39 13.15 1.05
N VAL A 170 -3.66 12.85 2.11
CA VAL A 170 -4.27 12.47 3.39
C VAL A 170 -3.66 13.31 4.49
N GLU A 171 -4.49 14.06 5.20
CA GLU A 171 -4.09 14.74 6.42
C GLU A 171 -4.36 13.83 7.62
N ILE A 172 -3.34 13.57 8.43
CA ILE A 172 -3.45 12.74 9.62
C ILE A 172 -3.21 13.61 10.85
N GLN A 173 -4.23 13.70 11.69
CA GLN A 173 -4.21 14.37 12.99
C GLN A 173 -4.40 13.32 14.11
N PRO A 174 -4.15 13.66 15.39
CA PRO A 174 -4.27 12.71 16.49
C PRO A 174 -5.61 11.96 16.56
N ASP A 175 -6.71 12.63 16.20
CA ASP A 175 -8.07 12.11 16.32
C ASP A 175 -8.82 12.02 14.98
N SER A 176 -8.18 12.35 13.85
CA SER A 176 -8.84 12.33 12.54
C SER A 176 -7.89 12.01 11.39
N VAL A 177 -8.45 11.37 10.36
CA VAL A 177 -7.77 11.08 9.09
C VAL A 177 -8.66 11.62 7.98
N GLY A 178 -8.18 12.64 7.27
CA GLY A 178 -8.91 13.34 6.23
C GLY A 178 -8.34 13.06 4.84
N PRO A 179 -8.81 12.01 4.14
CA PRO A 179 -8.42 11.78 2.75
C PRO A 179 -9.11 12.76 1.81
N GLN A 180 -8.38 13.24 0.81
CA GLN A 180 -8.91 14.00 -0.32
C GLN A 180 -8.43 13.34 -1.60
N LEU A 181 -9.36 13.13 -2.52
CA LEU A 181 -9.12 12.54 -3.83
C LEU A 181 -9.06 13.66 -4.87
N HIS A 182 -8.08 13.59 -5.76
CA HIS A 182 -7.79 14.64 -6.73
C HIS A 182 -7.66 14.06 -8.14
N THR A 183 -7.83 14.93 -9.13
CA THR A 183 -7.53 14.65 -10.54
C THR A 183 -6.83 15.88 -11.09
N LEU A 184 -5.63 15.71 -11.66
CA LEU A 184 -4.90 16.76 -12.34
C LEU A 184 -5.70 17.22 -13.57
N ASP A 185 -5.83 18.53 -13.72
CA ASP A 185 -6.45 19.18 -14.89
C ASP A 185 -5.59 19.05 -16.16
#